data_AF-A0A836GJD7-F1
#
_entry.id   AF-A0A836GJD7-F1
#
_cell.length_a   1.000
_cell.length_b   1.000
_cell.length_c   1.000
_cell.angle_alpha   90.00
_cell.angle_beta   90.00
_cell.angle_gamma   90.00
#
_symmetry.space_group_name_H-M   'P 1'
#
loop_
_entity.id
_entity.type
_entity.pdbx_description
1 polymer ?
#
loop_
_entity_poly.entity_id
_entity_poly.type
_entity_poly.pdbx_seq_one_letter_code
_entity_poly.pdbx_strand_id
1 'polypeptide(L)'
;MSVAQSADERIPLVRRAWARCVARLLPICATDTRTLSSRNFRDVSEEHFRRFIYNRYTEPQRHYHTLEHLEEMLGHLVAYEAEHGWHGAYKPAMAEEPVSSSTPPPELLTGEDSVAYEWTGMVLLLSVLFHDVVYDPTRSDNEEASAVVAAEFLETMQRESELASNSSFGAVAAVSAASPTSMAASCALPPASDGRGAEDDVSQQHPPFSYSEPPLLWVDAQATDFVRTSTMSYILKTKEHLSVEPKQPLYLTVSAGGGFTSAELRLGSDVVQQSRDDPLHVFLDLDLTILGHPDEDTYRRRYAENIRREYSHYSRADFLRGRAEFLRGFAQHPQWYRTPYFFYRLEARARHNVAHEVKALTAELAEVPVAC
;
A
#
# COMPACT_ATOMS: atom_id res chain seq x y z
N MET A 1 19.77 11.06 -20.91
CA MET A 1 18.64 10.55 -20.10
C MET A 1 18.22 11.67 -19.18
N SER A 2 16.93 12.00 -19.10
CA SER A 2 16.49 13.15 -18.28
C SER A 2 16.54 12.80 -16.79
N VAL A 3 16.69 13.79 -15.92
CA VAL A 3 16.68 13.64 -14.45
C VAL A 3 15.40 12.94 -13.94
N ALA A 4 14.29 13.07 -14.68
CA ALA A 4 13.04 12.38 -14.37
C ALA A 4 13.09 10.87 -14.65
N GLN A 5 13.78 10.43 -15.72
CA GLN A 5 13.95 8.99 -16.01
C GLN A 5 14.79 8.29 -14.94
N SER A 6 15.81 8.95 -14.40
CA SER A 6 16.63 8.37 -13.30
C SER A 6 15.95 8.43 -11.93
N ALA A 7 14.88 9.22 -11.77
CA ALA A 7 14.10 9.25 -10.54
C ALA A 7 13.12 8.07 -10.49
N ASP A 8 12.50 7.71 -11.62
CA ASP A 8 11.57 6.59 -11.71
C ASP A 8 12.23 5.22 -11.51
N GLU A 9 13.49 5.05 -11.91
CA GLU A 9 14.25 3.81 -11.70
C GLU A 9 14.47 3.50 -10.21
N ARG A 10 14.34 4.48 -9.31
CA ARG A 10 14.61 4.33 -7.87
C ARG A 10 13.37 4.05 -7.03
N ILE A 11 12.18 4.14 -7.61
CA ILE A 11 10.89 3.98 -6.90
C ILE A 11 9.92 3.02 -7.62
N PRO A 12 10.39 1.87 -8.16
CA PRO A 12 9.56 0.99 -8.97
C PRO A 12 8.35 0.42 -8.22
N LEU A 13 8.47 0.14 -6.92
CA LEU A 13 7.35 -0.38 -6.13
C LEU A 13 6.33 0.72 -5.85
N VAL A 14 6.75 1.95 -5.54
CA VAL A 14 5.83 3.09 -5.39
C VAL A 14 5.03 3.32 -6.68
N ARG A 15 5.70 3.30 -7.84
CA ARG A 15 5.05 3.42 -9.15
C ARG A 15 4.06 2.29 -9.40
N ARG A 16 4.42 1.05 -9.03
CA ARG A 16 3.57 -0.13 -9.16
C ARG A 16 2.35 -0.09 -8.25
N ALA A 17 2.52 0.29 -6.98
CA ALA A 17 1.45 0.49 -6.01
C ALA A 17 0.44 1.54 -6.53
N TRP A 18 0.95 2.68 -6.98
CA TRP A 18 0.14 3.73 -7.60
C TRP A 18 -0.66 3.21 -8.80
N ALA A 19 0.00 2.51 -9.73
CA ALA A 19 -0.65 1.97 -10.91
C ALA A 19 -1.78 0.98 -10.56
N ARG A 20 -1.59 0.13 -9.54
CA ARG A 20 -2.62 -0.80 -9.06
C ARG A 20 -3.82 -0.06 -8.46
N CYS A 21 -3.61 1.00 -7.69
CA CYS A 21 -4.70 1.85 -7.21
C CYS A 21 -5.44 2.51 -8.39
N VAL A 22 -4.72 3.17 -9.31
CA VAL A 22 -5.34 3.91 -10.41
C VAL A 22 -6.10 3.01 -11.37
N ALA A 23 -5.63 1.78 -11.63
CA ALA A 23 -6.32 0.80 -12.47
C ALA A 23 -7.72 0.43 -11.95
N ARG A 24 -8.01 0.71 -10.67
CA ARG A 24 -9.31 0.50 -10.02
C ARG A 24 -10.11 1.78 -9.87
N LEU A 25 -9.53 2.94 -10.20
CA LEU A 25 -10.13 4.27 -10.02
C LEU A 25 -10.47 4.96 -11.35
N LEU A 26 -9.74 4.66 -12.42
CA LEU A 26 -9.99 5.21 -13.75
C LEU A 26 -10.25 4.08 -14.75
N PRO A 27 -11.15 4.28 -15.73
CA PRO A 27 -11.33 3.31 -16.79
C PRO A 27 -10.03 3.14 -17.58
N ILE A 28 -9.65 1.90 -17.88
CA ILE A 28 -8.54 1.63 -18.79
C ILE A 28 -9.02 2.05 -20.18
N CYS A 29 -8.44 3.10 -20.75
CA CYS A 29 -8.68 3.41 -22.16
C CYS A 29 -7.96 2.35 -22.98
N ALA A 30 -8.70 1.32 -23.43
CA ALA A 30 -8.25 0.44 -24.49
C ALA A 30 -7.88 1.34 -25.68
N THR A 31 -6.60 1.40 -25.97
CA THR A 31 -5.93 2.10 -27.07
C THR A 31 -6.84 2.42 -28.26
N ASP A 32 -7.45 3.60 -28.27
CA ASP A 32 -8.02 4.18 -29.49
C ASP A 32 -7.22 5.44 -29.84
N THR A 33 -6.24 5.25 -30.71
CA THR A 33 -5.23 6.25 -31.11
C THR A 33 -5.80 7.33 -32.05
N ARG A 34 -7.11 7.62 -32.01
CA ARG A 34 -7.77 8.42 -33.05
C ARG A 34 -8.65 9.57 -32.60
N THR A 35 -8.52 10.06 -31.37
CA THR A 35 -9.18 11.32 -30.97
C THR A 35 -8.21 12.29 -30.29
N LEU A 36 -7.81 13.33 -31.04
CA LEU A 36 -6.98 14.47 -30.64
C LEU A 36 -7.61 15.39 -29.55
N SER A 37 -8.64 14.92 -28.84
CA SER A 37 -9.41 15.71 -27.87
C SER A 37 -9.67 14.98 -26.54
N SER A 38 -9.27 13.72 -26.39
CA SER A 38 -9.46 12.97 -25.14
C SER A 38 -8.22 13.09 -24.27
N ARG A 39 -8.34 13.72 -23.10
CA ARG A 39 -7.32 13.72 -22.04
C ARG A 39 -6.89 12.26 -21.79
N ASN A 40 -5.63 11.93 -22.05
CA ASN A 40 -5.14 10.56 -21.93
C ASN A 40 -5.05 10.17 -20.45
N PHE A 41 -5.65 9.04 -20.03
CA PHE A 41 -5.60 8.62 -18.62
C PHE A 41 -4.19 8.37 -18.10
N ARG A 42 -3.23 8.07 -18.98
CA ARG A 42 -1.83 8.02 -18.58
C ARG A 42 -1.33 9.38 -18.12
N ASP A 43 -1.71 10.44 -18.83
CA ASP A 43 -1.33 11.82 -18.48
C ASP A 43 -2.04 12.25 -17.19
N VAL A 44 -3.32 11.90 -17.02
CA VAL A 44 -4.08 12.14 -15.78
C VAL A 44 -3.45 11.40 -14.59
N SER A 45 -3.09 10.12 -14.78
CA SER A 45 -2.44 9.32 -13.75
C SER A 45 -1.08 9.90 -13.36
N GLU A 46 -0.28 10.35 -14.32
CA GLU A 46 1.02 10.98 -14.07
C GLU A 46 0.88 12.36 -13.40
N GLU A 47 -0.08 13.18 -13.84
CA GLU A 47 -0.38 14.47 -13.22
C GLU A 47 -0.73 14.30 -11.73
N HIS A 48 -1.64 13.36 -11.43
CA HIS A 48 -2.06 13.10 -10.06
C HIS A 48 -0.98 12.40 -9.24
N PHE A 49 -0.16 11.53 -9.83
CA PHE A 49 1.01 10.97 -9.14
C PHE A 49 1.96 12.07 -8.70
N ARG A 50 2.26 13.01 -9.61
CA ARG A 50 3.14 14.14 -9.31
C ARG A 50 2.57 15.00 -8.19
N ARG A 51 1.28 15.32 -8.28
CA ARG A 51 0.58 16.18 -7.31
C ARG A 51 0.49 15.55 -5.93
N PHE A 52 -0.03 14.33 -5.83
CA PHE A 52 -0.39 13.71 -4.57
C PHE A 52 0.75 12.93 -3.92
N ILE A 53 1.70 12.41 -4.70
CA ILE A 53 2.78 11.57 -4.15
C ILE A 53 4.13 12.24 -4.36
N TYR A 54 4.60 12.38 -5.61
CA TYR A 54 5.99 12.78 -5.88
C TYR A 54 6.33 14.11 -5.20
N ASN A 55 5.60 15.19 -5.50
CA ASN A 55 5.91 16.52 -4.98
C ASN A 55 5.87 16.58 -3.44
N ARG A 56 5.02 15.75 -2.82
CA ARG A 56 4.84 15.69 -1.36
C ARG A 56 6.03 15.01 -0.69
N TYR A 57 6.45 13.87 -1.20
CA TYR A 57 7.56 13.10 -0.61
C TYR A 57 8.95 13.57 -1.07
N THR A 58 9.03 14.54 -1.99
CA THR A 58 10.28 15.20 -2.40
C THR A 58 10.46 16.61 -1.82
N GLU A 59 9.63 17.01 -0.85
CA GLU A 59 9.80 18.31 -0.20
C GLU A 59 11.19 18.41 0.47
N PRO A 60 11.92 19.53 0.33
CA PRO A 60 13.34 19.61 0.71
C PRO A 60 13.66 19.32 2.18
N GLN A 61 12.69 19.54 3.07
CA GLN A 61 12.84 19.29 4.51
C GLN A 61 12.78 17.81 4.89
N ARG A 62 12.30 16.94 4.00
CA ARG A 62 12.16 15.50 4.25
C ARG A 62 13.48 14.80 4.01
N HIS A 63 13.93 14.04 4.99
CA HIS A 63 15.17 13.27 4.89
C HIS A 63 14.95 11.78 5.14
N TYR A 64 14.02 11.42 6.02
CA TYR A 64 13.57 10.05 6.24
C TYR A 64 12.25 9.81 5.51
N HIS A 65 11.24 10.65 5.77
CA HIS A 65 9.87 10.53 5.25
C HIS A 65 9.76 10.92 3.77
N THR A 66 10.38 10.12 2.92
CA THR A 66 10.64 10.37 1.48
C THR A 66 10.05 9.25 0.62
N LEU A 67 10.19 9.36 -0.71
CA LEU A 67 9.79 8.27 -1.61
C LEU A 67 10.58 6.96 -1.35
N GLU A 68 11.80 7.07 -0.82
CA GLU A 68 12.61 5.90 -0.43
C GLU A 68 12.00 5.15 0.76
N HIS A 69 11.40 5.88 1.73
CA HIS A 69 10.64 5.26 2.84
C HIS A 69 9.43 4.48 2.32
N LEU A 70 8.68 5.04 1.37
CA LEU A 70 7.57 4.32 0.74
C LEU A 70 8.04 3.07 -0.01
N GLU A 71 9.16 3.18 -0.73
CA GLU A 71 9.75 2.05 -1.46
C GLU A 71 10.17 0.93 -0.50
N GLU A 72 10.79 1.26 0.64
CA GLU A 72 11.16 0.32 1.70
C GLU A 72 9.94 -0.38 2.31
N MET A 73 8.89 0.37 2.67
CA MET A 73 7.63 -0.20 3.16
C MET A 73 6.99 -1.17 2.15
N LEU A 74 6.92 -0.77 0.88
CA LEU A 74 6.36 -1.63 -0.18
C LEU A 74 7.23 -2.87 -0.43
N GLY A 75 8.55 -2.77 -0.30
CA GLY A 75 9.46 -3.91 -0.35
C GLY A 75 9.17 -4.93 0.75
N HIS A 76 8.94 -4.46 1.98
CA HIS A 76 8.53 -5.31 3.10
C HIS A 76 7.15 -5.94 2.90
N LEU A 77 6.20 -5.21 2.30
CA LEU A 77 4.88 -5.75 1.96
C LEU A 77 4.97 -6.86 0.90
N VAL A 78 5.80 -6.66 -0.14
CA VAL A 78 6.04 -7.70 -1.16
C VAL A 78 6.66 -8.96 -0.54
N ALA A 79 7.65 -8.80 0.34
CA ALA A 79 8.27 -9.93 1.03
C ALA A 79 7.27 -10.66 1.95
N TYR A 80 6.47 -9.90 2.71
CA TYR A 80 5.39 -10.45 3.54
C TYR A 80 4.40 -11.28 2.70
N GLU A 81 3.90 -10.73 1.60
CA GLU A 81 2.95 -11.43 0.73
C GLU A 81 3.52 -12.71 0.10
N ALA A 82 4.81 -12.70 -0.24
CA ALA A 82 5.48 -13.83 -0.87
C ALA A 82 5.81 -14.96 0.11
N GLU A 83 6.31 -14.63 1.30
CA GLU A 83 6.77 -15.63 2.29
C GLU A 83 5.67 -16.16 3.19
N HIS A 84 4.78 -15.26 3.64
CA HIS A 84 3.71 -15.64 4.56
C HIS A 84 2.62 -16.41 3.83
N GLY A 85 2.51 -16.24 2.51
CA GLY A 85 1.25 -16.47 1.82
C GLY A 85 0.26 -15.41 2.27
N TRP A 86 -0.48 -14.76 1.37
CA TRP A 86 -1.47 -13.80 1.82
C TRP A 86 -2.61 -14.52 2.57
N HIS A 87 -2.42 -14.66 3.88
CA HIS A 87 -3.35 -15.27 4.85
C HIS A 87 -4.10 -14.21 5.65
N GLY A 88 -3.85 -12.92 5.37
CA GLY A 88 -4.82 -11.87 5.66
C GLY A 88 -6.14 -12.26 5.01
N ALA A 89 -7.27 -12.05 5.70
CA ALA A 89 -8.58 -12.61 5.36
C ALA A 89 -9.14 -12.23 3.96
N TYR A 90 -8.38 -11.50 3.14
CA TYR A 90 -8.82 -10.71 1.98
C TYR A 90 -7.88 -10.89 0.78
N LYS A 91 -7.93 -10.05 -0.26
CA LYS A 91 -7.06 -10.13 -1.47
C LYS A 91 -5.70 -9.42 -1.28
N PRO A 92 -4.58 -9.98 -1.79
CA PRO A 92 -3.26 -9.36 -1.65
C PRO A 92 -3.16 -8.03 -2.39
N ALA A 93 -2.35 -7.14 -1.83
CA ALA A 93 -2.12 -5.79 -2.34
C ALA A 93 -1.15 -5.78 -3.53
N MET A 94 -0.01 -6.49 -3.47
CA MET A 94 1.10 -6.39 -4.43
C MET A 94 1.40 -7.67 -5.23
N ALA A 95 0.90 -8.84 -4.84
CA ALA A 95 1.10 -10.09 -5.57
C ALA A 95 0.46 -10.06 -6.99
N GLU A 96 1.15 -10.66 -7.98
CA GLU A 96 0.66 -10.80 -9.37
C GLU A 96 -0.03 -12.14 -9.60
N GLU A 97 0.55 -13.21 -9.07
CA GLU A 97 0.01 -14.57 -9.17
C GLU A 97 -0.90 -14.85 -7.96
N PRO A 98 -1.99 -15.62 -8.14
CA PRO A 98 -2.78 -16.11 -7.03
C PRO A 98 -1.88 -16.95 -6.12
N VAL A 99 -1.56 -16.42 -4.95
CA VAL A 99 -0.86 -17.16 -3.92
C VAL A 99 -1.77 -18.32 -3.51
N SER A 100 -1.21 -19.54 -3.37
CA SER A 100 -1.95 -20.74 -2.95
C SER A 100 -2.62 -20.49 -1.59
N SER A 101 -3.86 -19.99 -1.62
CA SER A 101 -4.50 -19.44 -0.45
C SER A 101 -5.34 -20.48 0.28
N SER A 102 -5.33 -20.42 1.61
CA SER A 102 -6.27 -21.12 2.50
C SER A 102 -7.56 -20.30 2.71
N THR A 103 -7.81 -19.33 1.84
CA THR A 103 -8.88 -18.35 1.98
C THR A 103 -10.18 -18.96 1.46
N PRO A 104 -11.35 -18.71 2.12
CA PRO A 104 -12.62 -19.17 1.60
C PRO A 104 -12.80 -18.73 0.14
N PRO A 105 -13.32 -19.61 -0.74
CA PRO A 105 -13.66 -19.24 -2.11
C PRO A 105 -14.50 -17.96 -2.11
N PRO A 106 -14.18 -16.94 -2.93
CA PRO A 106 -14.93 -15.69 -2.98
C PRO A 106 -16.45 -15.89 -3.14
N GLU A 107 -16.85 -16.99 -3.76
CA GLU A 107 -18.24 -17.40 -3.98
C GLU A 107 -19.02 -17.69 -2.69
N LEU A 108 -18.32 -17.85 -1.55
CA LEU A 108 -18.92 -18.08 -0.23
C LEU A 108 -19.04 -16.81 0.62
N LEU A 109 -18.47 -15.68 0.17
CA LEU A 109 -18.52 -14.40 0.89
C LEU A 109 -19.77 -13.61 0.49
N THR A 110 -20.38 -12.92 1.46
CA THR A 110 -21.58 -12.10 1.21
C THR A 110 -21.49 -10.77 1.94
N GLY A 111 -22.08 -9.71 1.38
CA GLY A 111 -22.16 -8.40 2.04
C GLY A 111 -20.79 -7.79 2.34
N GLU A 112 -20.62 -7.28 3.55
CA GLU A 112 -19.41 -6.56 4.00
C GLU A 112 -18.13 -7.40 3.88
N ASP A 113 -18.20 -8.72 4.14
CA ASP A 113 -17.05 -9.61 4.02
C ASP A 113 -16.54 -9.71 2.57
N SER A 114 -17.45 -9.67 1.59
CA SER A 114 -17.08 -9.66 0.16
C SER A 114 -16.43 -8.34 -0.24
N VAL A 115 -16.91 -7.22 0.30
CA VAL A 115 -16.34 -5.89 0.04
C VAL A 115 -14.93 -5.81 0.65
N ALA A 116 -14.79 -6.17 1.92
CA ALA A 116 -13.49 -6.18 2.58
C ALA A 116 -12.51 -7.11 1.86
N TYR A 117 -12.98 -8.27 1.39
CA TYR A 117 -12.16 -9.21 0.62
C TYR A 117 -11.58 -8.61 -0.64
N GLU A 118 -12.40 -7.99 -1.47
CA GLU A 118 -11.93 -7.47 -2.75
C GLU A 118 -11.09 -6.18 -2.59
N TRP A 119 -11.36 -5.36 -1.57
CA TRP A 119 -10.84 -4.00 -1.49
C TRP A 119 -9.78 -3.74 -0.42
N THR A 120 -9.53 -4.68 0.51
CA THR A 120 -8.49 -4.50 1.54
C THR A 120 -7.10 -4.24 0.96
N GLY A 121 -6.70 -4.95 -0.10
CA GLY A 121 -5.41 -4.71 -0.75
C GLY A 121 -5.28 -3.27 -1.23
N MET A 122 -6.37 -2.67 -1.73
CA MET A 122 -6.39 -1.27 -2.12
C MET A 122 -6.32 -0.30 -0.93
N VAL A 123 -7.04 -0.60 0.16
CA VAL A 123 -6.93 0.16 1.42
C VAL A 123 -5.47 0.20 1.87
N LEU A 124 -4.80 -0.95 1.89
CA LEU A 124 -3.39 -1.03 2.29
C LEU A 124 -2.47 -0.19 1.42
N LEU A 125 -2.58 -0.28 0.09
CA LEU A 125 -1.76 0.53 -0.81
C LEU A 125 -2.00 2.02 -0.62
N LEU A 126 -3.26 2.44 -0.49
CA LEU A 126 -3.59 3.84 -0.24
C LEU A 126 -3.08 4.31 1.12
N SER A 127 -3.21 3.50 2.18
CA SER A 127 -2.67 3.82 3.49
C SER A 127 -1.15 3.98 3.46
N VAL A 128 -0.41 3.07 2.81
CA VAL A 128 1.04 3.19 2.63
C VAL A 128 1.39 4.46 1.85
N LEU A 129 0.75 4.71 0.72
CA LEU A 129 1.05 5.88 -0.11
C LEU A 129 0.73 7.21 0.59
N PHE A 130 -0.28 7.26 1.44
CA PHE A 130 -0.80 8.51 2.00
C PHE A 130 -0.49 8.78 3.47
N HIS A 131 0.01 7.81 4.26
CA HIS A 131 0.17 8.02 5.71
C HIS A 131 1.00 9.25 6.11
N ASP A 132 2.12 9.49 5.43
CA ASP A 132 3.01 10.64 5.65
C ASP A 132 3.02 11.64 4.49
N VAL A 133 1.95 11.67 3.69
CA VAL A 133 1.84 12.58 2.55
C VAL A 133 1.84 14.04 3.00
N VAL A 134 1.38 14.32 4.22
CA VAL A 134 1.62 15.56 4.94
C VAL A 134 2.58 15.25 6.09
N TYR A 135 3.72 15.93 6.11
CA TYR A 135 4.72 15.74 7.15
C TYR A 135 5.45 17.05 7.41
N ASP A 136 5.33 17.50 8.65
CA ASP A 136 6.13 18.58 9.23
C ASP A 136 6.39 18.21 10.70
N PRO A 137 7.65 18.06 11.14
CA PRO A 137 7.99 17.66 12.51
C PRO A 137 7.56 18.66 13.59
N THR A 138 7.14 19.87 13.20
CA THR A 138 6.63 20.90 14.12
C THR A 138 5.11 20.86 14.31
N ARG A 139 4.41 20.06 13.51
CA ARG A 139 2.95 19.92 13.54
C ARG A 139 2.52 18.70 14.35
N SER A 140 1.33 18.78 14.94
CA SER A 140 0.70 17.69 15.69
C SER A 140 -0.49 17.05 14.98
N ASP A 141 -0.77 17.47 13.74
CA ASP A 141 -1.94 17.07 12.96
C ASP A 141 -1.57 16.49 11.58
N ASN A 142 -0.35 15.95 11.45
CA ASN A 142 0.15 15.40 10.19
C ASN A 142 -0.76 14.25 9.71
N GLU A 143 -1.17 13.35 10.59
CA GLU A 143 -2.00 12.19 10.26
C GLU A 143 -3.40 12.62 9.83
N GLU A 144 -4.01 13.56 10.55
CA GLU A 144 -5.31 14.14 10.18
C GLU A 144 -5.24 14.83 8.81
N ALA A 145 -4.18 15.62 8.57
CA ALA A 145 -3.98 16.30 7.29
C ALA A 145 -3.71 15.30 6.14
N SER A 146 -2.93 14.24 6.39
CA SER A 146 -2.69 13.14 5.45
C SER A 146 -3.99 12.42 5.07
N ALA A 147 -4.85 12.13 6.06
CA ALA A 147 -6.15 11.51 5.82
C ALA A 147 -7.08 12.40 4.97
N VAL A 148 -7.04 13.72 5.18
CA VAL A 148 -7.78 14.69 4.33
C VAL A 148 -7.26 14.66 2.88
N VAL A 149 -5.94 14.63 2.68
CA VAL A 149 -5.34 14.55 1.33
C VAL A 149 -5.71 13.24 0.63
N ALA A 150 -5.77 12.12 1.36
CA ALA A 150 -6.23 10.84 0.82
C ALA A 150 -7.70 10.90 0.36
N ALA A 151 -8.56 11.55 1.14
CA ALA A 151 -9.96 11.76 0.77
C ALA A 151 -10.10 12.67 -0.46
N GLU A 152 -9.34 13.77 -0.52
CA GLU A 152 -9.32 14.68 -1.68
C GLU A 152 -8.87 13.95 -2.96
N PHE A 153 -7.86 13.08 -2.84
CA PHE A 153 -7.42 12.24 -3.94
C PHE A 153 -8.57 11.37 -4.47
N LEU A 154 -9.24 10.60 -3.60
CA LEU A 154 -10.35 9.74 -4.01
C LEU A 154 -11.48 10.53 -4.69
N GLU A 155 -11.85 11.69 -4.14
CA GLU A 155 -12.86 12.55 -4.76
C GLU A 155 -12.42 13.11 -6.11
N THR A 156 -11.15 13.46 -6.25
CA THR A 156 -10.57 13.93 -7.52
C THR A 156 -10.66 12.81 -8.57
N MET A 157 -10.26 11.60 -8.20
CA MET A 157 -10.28 10.45 -9.10
C MET A 157 -11.71 10.04 -9.49
N GLN A 158 -12.68 10.17 -8.58
CA GLN A 158 -14.09 9.95 -8.88
C GLN A 158 -14.59 10.94 -9.95
N ARG A 159 -14.30 12.24 -9.79
CA ARG A 159 -14.68 13.28 -10.78
C ARG A 159 -14.03 13.01 -12.14
N GLU A 160 -12.76 12.64 -12.18
CA GLU A 160 -12.07 12.28 -13.43
C GLU A 160 -12.74 11.07 -14.11
N SER A 161 -13.15 10.06 -13.34
CA SER A 161 -13.90 8.90 -13.85
C SER A 161 -15.30 9.26 -14.36
N GLU A 162 -16.00 10.18 -13.72
CA GLU A 162 -17.33 10.65 -14.15
C GLU A 162 -17.25 11.47 -15.45
N LEU A 163 -16.25 12.35 -15.56
CA LEU A 163 -15.98 13.12 -16.77
C LEU A 163 -15.67 12.21 -17.96
N ALA A 164 -14.89 11.15 -17.73
CA ALA A 164 -14.61 10.12 -18.72
C ALA A 164 -15.90 9.45 -19.23
N SER A 165 -16.74 8.97 -18.31
CA SER A 165 -18.01 8.33 -18.64
C SER A 165 -18.92 9.25 -19.46
N ASN A 166 -19.02 10.53 -19.08
CA ASN A 166 -19.87 11.50 -19.79
C ASN A 166 -19.33 11.88 -21.18
N SER A 167 -18.01 11.93 -21.36
CA SER A 167 -17.39 12.21 -22.66
C SER A 167 -17.61 11.09 -23.69
N SER A 168 -17.70 9.84 -23.23
CA SER A 168 -17.97 8.68 -24.09
C SER A 168 -19.39 8.67 -24.67
N PHE A 169 -20.38 9.19 -23.93
CA PHE A 169 -21.77 9.32 -24.41
C PHE A 169 -21.97 10.49 -25.41
N GLY A 170 -21.21 11.57 -25.28
CA GLY A 170 -21.30 12.73 -26.19
C GLY A 170 -20.82 12.44 -27.62
N ALA A 171 -19.87 11.51 -27.80
CA ALA A 171 -19.36 11.11 -29.11
C ALA A 171 -20.40 10.28 -29.91
N VAL A 172 -21.22 9.46 -29.25
CA VAL A 172 -22.23 8.63 -29.92
C VAL A 172 -23.40 9.47 -30.45
N ALA A 173 -23.77 10.54 -29.75
CA ALA A 173 -24.83 11.46 -30.19
C ALA A 173 -24.44 12.26 -31.44
N ALA A 174 -23.15 12.57 -31.64
CA ALA A 174 -22.67 13.28 -32.82
C ALA A 174 -22.63 12.39 -34.09
N VAL A 175 -22.47 11.07 -33.94
CA VAL A 175 -22.46 10.13 -35.09
C VAL A 175 -23.88 9.79 -35.57
N SER A 176 -24.90 9.93 -34.70
CA SER A 176 -26.30 9.68 -35.07
C SER A 176 -27.02 10.87 -35.74
N ALA A 177 -26.34 11.99 -35.98
CA ALA A 177 -26.91 13.19 -36.60
C ALA A 177 -26.61 13.33 -38.11
N ALA A 178 -26.05 12.30 -38.76
CA ALA A 178 -26.02 12.20 -40.22
C ALA A 178 -27.27 11.45 -40.72
N SER A 179 -28.12 12.16 -41.45
CA SER A 179 -29.48 11.77 -41.86
C SER A 179 -29.61 10.42 -42.61
N PRO A 180 -30.83 9.82 -42.59
CA PRO A 180 -31.09 8.52 -43.19
C PRO A 180 -31.24 8.63 -44.70
N THR A 181 -30.61 7.74 -45.45
CA THR A 181 -31.02 7.49 -46.84
C THR A 181 -31.49 6.04 -46.97
N SER A 182 -32.80 5.93 -47.16
CA SER A 182 -33.53 4.76 -47.62
C SER A 182 -32.84 4.10 -48.82
N MET A 183 -32.67 2.77 -48.78
CA MET A 183 -33.01 1.88 -49.88
C MET A 183 -33.23 0.46 -49.36
N ALA A 184 -34.39 -0.08 -49.67
CA ALA A 184 -34.77 -1.47 -49.46
C ALA A 184 -33.99 -2.41 -50.39
N ALA A 185 -33.59 -3.58 -49.89
CA ALA A 185 -33.37 -4.75 -50.74
C ALA A 185 -33.58 -6.03 -49.91
N SER A 186 -34.48 -6.86 -50.42
CA SER A 186 -34.88 -8.17 -49.94
C SER A 186 -33.90 -9.27 -50.39
N CYS A 187 -34.10 -10.47 -49.84
CA CYS A 187 -33.69 -11.79 -50.32
C CYS A 187 -32.28 -12.28 -49.98
N ALA A 188 -32.19 -13.26 -49.07
CA ALA A 188 -32.08 -14.69 -49.40
C ALA A 188 -31.16 -15.45 -48.44
N LEU A 189 -31.73 -16.49 -47.83
CA LEU A 189 -31.03 -17.61 -47.20
C LEU A 189 -30.20 -18.40 -48.23
N PRO A 190 -29.06 -19.00 -47.86
CA PRO A 190 -28.53 -20.17 -48.55
C PRO A 190 -28.88 -21.48 -47.80
N PRO A 191 -28.93 -22.62 -48.52
CA PRO A 191 -29.53 -23.86 -48.05
C PRO A 191 -28.55 -24.78 -47.31
N ALA A 192 -29.14 -25.75 -46.60
CA ALA A 192 -28.49 -26.88 -45.96
C ALA A 192 -28.07 -27.98 -46.95
N SER A 193 -26.92 -28.59 -46.69
CA SER A 193 -26.46 -29.92 -47.10
C SER A 193 -25.09 -30.14 -46.46
N ASP A 194 -24.62 -31.31 -46.02
CA ASP A 194 -25.18 -32.63 -45.82
C ASP A 194 -24.20 -33.33 -44.86
N GLY A 195 -24.67 -34.39 -44.19
CA GLY A 195 -23.95 -35.06 -43.10
C GLY A 195 -22.75 -35.91 -43.52
N ARG A 196 -21.82 -36.05 -42.57
CA ARG A 196 -20.89 -37.17 -42.26
C ARG A 196 -20.27 -36.75 -40.91
N GLY A 197 -20.40 -37.49 -39.82
CA GLY A 197 -19.91 -38.84 -39.59
C GLY A 197 -19.04 -38.73 -38.33
N ALA A 198 -19.45 -39.43 -37.27
CA ALA A 198 -18.94 -39.33 -35.91
C ALA A 198 -17.44 -39.63 -35.77
N GLU A 199 -16.79 -38.98 -34.79
CA GLU A 199 -15.93 -39.64 -33.80
C GLU A 199 -15.67 -38.66 -32.64
N ASP A 200 -16.02 -39.12 -31.43
CA ASP A 200 -15.90 -38.42 -30.16
C ASP A 200 -14.43 -38.24 -29.76
N ASP A 201 -14.00 -36.99 -29.56
CA ASP A 201 -12.81 -36.68 -28.77
C ASP A 201 -13.18 -35.64 -27.70
N VAL A 202 -13.53 -36.15 -26.52
CA VAL A 202 -13.81 -35.34 -25.32
C VAL A 202 -12.48 -34.88 -24.74
N SER A 203 -11.83 -33.94 -25.43
CA SER A 203 -10.85 -33.07 -24.80
C SER A 203 -11.62 -31.95 -24.11
N GLN A 204 -11.69 -31.99 -22.78
CA GLN A 204 -12.20 -30.89 -21.96
C GLN A 204 -11.36 -29.63 -22.20
N GLN A 205 -11.71 -28.87 -23.24
CA GLN A 205 -11.29 -27.48 -23.37
C GLN A 205 -12.10 -26.69 -22.35
N HIS A 206 -11.53 -26.49 -21.17
CA HIS A 206 -11.96 -25.40 -20.31
C HIS A 206 -11.92 -24.13 -21.17
N PRO A 207 -13.00 -23.34 -21.24
CA PRO A 207 -12.93 -22.05 -21.91
C PRO A 207 -11.79 -21.25 -21.28
N PRO A 208 -11.00 -20.49 -22.04
CA PRO A 208 -10.00 -19.62 -21.46
C PRO A 208 -10.71 -18.74 -20.43
N PHE A 209 -10.23 -18.75 -19.19
CA PHE A 209 -10.71 -17.86 -18.14
C PHE A 209 -10.67 -16.44 -18.71
N SER A 210 -11.85 -15.92 -19.05
CA SER A 210 -11.99 -14.53 -19.46
C SER A 210 -11.83 -13.73 -18.18
N TYR A 211 -10.62 -13.24 -17.92
CA TYR A 211 -10.41 -12.24 -16.87
C TYR A 211 -11.24 -11.02 -17.28
N SER A 212 -12.44 -10.89 -16.73
CA SER A 212 -13.19 -9.64 -16.77
C SER A 212 -12.28 -8.57 -16.20
N GLU A 213 -12.24 -7.40 -16.84
CA GLU A 213 -11.51 -6.27 -16.26
C GLU A 213 -11.99 -6.05 -14.82
N PRO A 214 -11.05 -5.79 -13.89
CA PRO A 214 -11.38 -5.61 -12.50
C PRO A 214 -12.34 -4.41 -12.37
N PRO A 215 -13.53 -4.52 -11.71
CA PRO A 215 -14.50 -3.44 -11.66
C PRO A 215 -13.91 -2.13 -11.08
N LEU A 216 -14.39 -1.00 -11.57
CA LEU A 216 -14.04 0.30 -10.99
C LEU A 216 -14.65 0.45 -9.59
N LEU A 217 -13.95 1.12 -8.69
CA LEU A 217 -14.40 1.34 -7.31
C LEU A 217 -15.79 1.98 -7.24
N TRP A 218 -16.05 2.91 -8.15
CA TRP A 218 -17.25 3.76 -8.14
C TRP A 218 -18.54 3.04 -8.50
N VAL A 219 -18.48 1.80 -9.00
CA VAL A 219 -19.69 1.03 -9.36
C VAL A 219 -20.40 0.46 -8.15
N ASP A 220 -19.71 0.41 -7.00
CA ASP A 220 -20.23 -0.11 -5.74
C ASP A 220 -20.05 0.94 -4.64
N ALA A 221 -21.18 1.43 -4.13
CA ALA A 221 -21.20 2.44 -3.07
C ALA A 221 -20.66 1.90 -1.73
N GLN A 222 -20.87 0.62 -1.42
CA GLN A 222 -20.34 0.01 -0.19
C GLN A 222 -18.82 -0.10 -0.29
N ALA A 223 -18.31 -0.52 -1.44
CA ALA A 223 -16.87 -0.54 -1.69
C ALA A 223 -16.24 0.86 -1.61
N THR A 224 -16.89 1.86 -2.20
CA THR A 224 -16.43 3.25 -2.18
C THR A 224 -16.34 3.78 -0.74
N ASP A 225 -17.37 3.54 0.06
CA ASP A 225 -17.39 3.94 1.47
C ASP A 225 -16.34 3.18 2.29
N PHE A 226 -16.25 1.86 2.11
CA PHE A 226 -15.26 1.02 2.79
C PHE A 226 -13.82 1.46 2.50
N VAL A 227 -13.47 1.68 1.22
CA VAL A 227 -12.11 2.10 0.84
C VAL A 227 -11.79 3.47 1.44
N ARG A 228 -12.70 4.43 1.33
CA ARG A 228 -12.51 5.79 1.85
C ARG A 228 -12.34 5.79 3.37
N THR A 229 -13.30 5.22 4.09
CA THR A 229 -13.34 5.23 5.56
C THR A 229 -12.20 4.42 6.16
N SER A 230 -11.91 3.23 5.62
CA SER A 230 -10.82 2.38 6.13
C SER A 230 -9.45 3.00 5.88
N THR A 231 -9.20 3.57 4.68
CA THR A 231 -7.93 4.25 4.38
C THR A 231 -7.67 5.39 5.34
N MET A 232 -8.67 6.27 5.55
CA MET A 232 -8.57 7.38 6.50
C MET A 232 -8.35 6.88 7.93
N SER A 233 -9.09 5.85 8.34
CA SER A 233 -8.95 5.25 9.67
C SER A 233 -7.53 4.70 9.89
N TYR A 234 -6.97 4.00 8.90
CA TYR A 234 -5.63 3.43 8.99
C TYR A 234 -4.58 4.52 9.15
N ILE A 235 -4.65 5.59 8.34
CA ILE A 235 -3.75 6.74 8.45
C ILE A 235 -3.84 7.37 9.84
N LEU A 236 -5.04 7.61 10.37
CA LEU A 236 -5.20 8.17 11.71
C LEU A 236 -4.63 7.27 12.82
N LYS A 237 -4.53 5.97 12.58
CA LYS A 237 -3.98 5.01 13.55
C LYS A 237 -2.45 5.00 13.60
N THR A 238 -1.73 5.64 12.69
CA THR A 238 -0.26 5.79 12.82
C THR A 238 0.10 6.69 14.01
N LYS A 239 -0.69 7.74 14.26
CA LYS A 239 -0.55 8.64 15.42
C LYS A 239 -0.55 7.91 16.76
N GLU A 240 -1.40 6.88 16.85
CA GLU A 240 -1.64 6.07 18.04
C GLU A 240 -1.17 4.63 17.84
N HIS A 241 -0.18 4.39 16.96
CA HIS A 241 0.27 3.05 16.58
C HIS A 241 0.41 2.15 17.82
N LEU A 242 1.16 2.62 18.82
CA LEU A 242 1.48 1.83 20.00
C LEU A 242 0.31 1.61 20.96
N SER A 243 -0.82 2.30 20.77
CA SER A 243 -2.07 2.14 21.50
C SER A 243 -3.07 1.19 20.79
N VAL A 244 -2.80 0.80 19.54
CA VAL A 244 -3.61 -0.20 18.85
C VAL A 244 -3.31 -1.59 19.42
N GLU A 245 -4.28 -2.19 20.09
CA GLU A 245 -4.12 -3.49 20.74
C GLU A 245 -3.88 -4.61 19.70
N PRO A 246 -2.86 -5.46 19.88
CA PRO A 246 -2.63 -6.59 18.99
C PRO A 246 -3.77 -7.61 19.09
N LYS A 247 -4.05 -8.33 18.00
CA LYS A 247 -5.07 -9.41 17.99
C LYS A 247 -4.77 -10.50 19.02
N GLN A 248 -3.49 -10.73 19.28
CA GLN A 248 -3.01 -11.64 20.30
C GLN A 248 -1.73 -11.07 20.92
N PRO A 249 -1.57 -11.17 22.25
CA PRO A 249 -0.33 -10.77 22.88
C PRO A 249 0.79 -11.76 22.51
N LEU A 250 1.93 -11.20 22.10
CA LEU A 250 3.14 -11.94 21.77
C LEU A 250 4.25 -11.57 22.75
N TYR A 251 5.09 -12.54 23.09
CA TYR A 251 6.15 -12.37 24.08
C TYR A 251 7.47 -12.88 23.54
N LEU A 252 8.54 -12.11 23.76
CA LEU A 252 9.90 -12.59 23.54
C LEU A 252 10.25 -13.60 24.64
N THR A 253 10.57 -14.82 24.26
CA THR A 253 11.12 -15.79 25.21
C THR A 253 12.60 -15.48 25.44
N VAL A 254 12.93 -15.02 26.65
CA VAL A 254 14.32 -14.75 27.02
C VAL A 254 14.97 -16.06 27.44
N SER A 255 15.66 -16.73 26.51
CA SER A 255 16.59 -17.79 26.90
C SER A 255 17.85 -17.16 27.50
N ALA A 256 18.35 -17.71 28.62
CA ALA A 256 19.49 -17.19 29.39
C ALA A 256 20.84 -17.17 28.63
N GLY A 257 20.85 -17.52 27.33
CA GLY A 257 22.02 -17.54 26.46
C GLY A 257 21.73 -16.94 25.08
N GLY A 258 21.30 -15.67 25.03
CA GLY A 258 21.50 -14.79 23.86
C GLY A 258 20.89 -15.19 22.50
N GLY A 259 20.01 -16.19 22.43
CA GLY A 259 19.37 -16.61 21.18
C GLY A 259 18.13 -17.48 21.41
N PHE A 260 17.25 -17.51 20.41
CA PHE A 260 16.11 -18.43 20.39
C PHE A 260 16.59 -19.87 20.20
N THR A 261 16.07 -20.79 21.00
CA THR A 261 16.23 -22.22 20.81
C THR A 261 15.56 -22.67 19.50
N SER A 262 15.99 -23.81 18.94
CA SER A 262 15.36 -24.36 17.73
C SER A 262 13.87 -24.67 17.92
N ALA A 263 13.41 -24.90 19.15
CA ALA A 263 11.99 -25.09 19.46
C ALA A 263 11.21 -23.77 19.41
N GLU A 264 11.78 -22.67 19.90
CA GLU A 264 11.18 -21.33 19.85
C GLU A 264 11.12 -20.79 18.43
N LEU A 265 12.17 -21.02 17.62
CA LEU A 265 12.16 -20.67 16.20
C LEU A 265 11.10 -21.44 15.42
N ARG A 266 10.92 -22.74 15.72
CA ARG A 266 9.85 -23.55 15.10
C ARG A 266 8.47 -23.08 15.51
N LEU A 267 8.26 -22.80 16.80
CA LEU A 267 6.99 -22.26 17.28
C LEU A 267 6.65 -20.94 16.61
N GLY A 268 7.63 -20.03 16.50
CA GLY A 268 7.46 -18.78 15.77
C GLY A 268 7.09 -19.03 14.30
N SER A 269 7.78 -19.95 13.63
CA SER A 269 7.46 -20.32 12.24
C SER A 269 6.06 -20.89 12.07
N ASP A 270 5.61 -21.77 12.97
CA ASP A 270 4.28 -22.38 12.90
C ASP A 270 3.17 -21.35 13.19
N VAL A 271 3.39 -20.48 14.18
CA VAL A 271 2.46 -19.38 14.51
C VAL A 271 2.34 -18.42 13.33
N VAL A 272 3.45 -18.08 12.68
CA VAL A 272 3.47 -17.25 11.46
C VAL A 272 2.67 -17.95 10.36
N GLN A 273 3.02 -19.17 9.96
CA GLN A 273 2.32 -19.86 8.86
C GLN A 273 0.80 -20.05 9.07
N GLN A 274 0.33 -20.04 10.32
CA GLN A 274 -1.10 -20.19 10.65
C GLN A 274 -1.81 -18.85 10.91
N SER A 275 -1.10 -17.73 11.01
CA SER A 275 -1.70 -16.46 11.42
C SER A 275 -2.51 -15.81 10.30
N ARG A 276 -3.72 -15.38 10.66
CA ARG A 276 -4.56 -14.51 9.84
C ARG A 276 -4.42 -13.08 10.33
N ASP A 277 -3.39 -12.42 9.81
CA ASP A 277 -3.03 -11.08 10.29
C ASP A 277 -4.08 -10.04 9.92
N ASP A 278 -4.26 -9.07 10.82
CA ASP A 278 -5.10 -7.91 10.53
C ASP A 278 -4.39 -7.00 9.52
N PRO A 279 -5.04 -6.59 8.42
CA PRO A 279 -4.44 -5.65 7.48
C PRO A 279 -4.00 -4.33 8.15
N LEU A 280 -4.73 -3.82 9.15
CA LEU A 280 -4.30 -2.65 9.91
C LEU A 280 -2.98 -2.91 10.63
N HIS A 281 -2.85 -4.07 11.27
CA HIS A 281 -1.63 -4.46 11.98
C HIS A 281 -0.45 -4.67 11.03
N VAL A 282 -0.68 -5.24 9.85
CA VAL A 282 0.35 -5.33 8.80
C VAL A 282 0.81 -3.92 8.40
N PHE A 283 -0.12 -3.01 8.10
CA PHE A 283 0.21 -1.62 7.74
C PHE A 283 1.02 -0.91 8.82
N LEU A 284 0.58 -1.00 10.08
CA LEU A 284 1.29 -0.40 11.20
C LEU A 284 2.70 -1.01 11.31
N ASP A 285 2.84 -2.33 11.29
CA ASP A 285 4.15 -2.99 11.39
C ASP A 285 5.11 -2.57 10.26
N LEU A 286 4.61 -2.38 9.03
CA LEU A 286 5.41 -1.90 7.90
C LEU A 286 6.08 -0.56 8.20
N ASP A 287 5.35 0.38 8.83
CA ASP A 287 5.84 1.72 9.18
C ASP A 287 7.00 1.66 10.20
N LEU A 288 7.03 0.65 11.07
CA LEU A 288 8.08 0.45 12.07
C LEU A 288 9.20 -0.49 11.62
N THR A 289 9.18 -1.02 10.39
CA THR A 289 10.15 -2.03 9.93
C THR A 289 11.60 -1.59 10.09
N ILE A 290 11.89 -0.31 9.84
CA ILE A 290 13.25 0.25 9.93
C ILE A 290 13.88 0.06 11.32
N LEU A 291 13.06 0.04 12.38
CA LEU A 291 13.57 -0.12 13.75
C LEU A 291 14.28 -1.46 13.90
N GLY A 292 13.74 -2.51 13.28
CA GLY A 292 14.28 -3.86 13.28
C GLY A 292 15.36 -4.13 12.25
N HIS A 293 15.93 -3.12 11.58
CA HIS A 293 16.93 -3.33 10.55
C HIS A 293 18.14 -4.12 11.09
N PRO A 294 18.61 -5.19 10.40
CA PRO A 294 19.62 -6.09 10.94
C PRO A 294 21.03 -5.46 10.98
N ASP A 295 21.32 -4.57 10.03
CA ASP A 295 22.55 -3.77 10.01
C ASP A 295 22.34 -2.46 10.78
N GLU A 296 23.07 -2.31 11.89
CA GLU A 296 22.99 -1.16 12.79
C GLU A 296 23.49 0.13 12.15
N ASP A 297 24.50 0.04 11.27
CA ASP A 297 25.02 1.21 10.56
C ASP A 297 24.02 1.74 9.54
N THR A 298 23.23 0.86 8.92
CA THR A 298 22.10 1.26 8.07
C THR A 298 20.99 1.87 8.91
N TYR A 299 20.57 1.26 10.02
CA TYR A 299 19.61 1.88 10.95
C TYR A 299 20.04 3.31 11.34
N ARG A 300 21.30 3.49 11.76
CA ARG A 300 21.83 4.79 12.16
C ARG A 300 21.80 5.81 11.02
N ARG A 301 22.39 5.48 9.87
CA ARG A 301 22.57 6.42 8.75
C ARG A 301 21.28 6.69 7.98
N ARG A 302 20.44 5.67 7.79
CA ARG A 302 19.21 5.76 7.01
C ARG A 302 18.05 6.32 7.83
N TYR A 303 17.97 5.99 9.12
CA TYR A 303 16.89 6.43 10.00
C TYR A 303 17.33 7.50 10.99
N ALA A 304 18.11 7.16 12.02
CA ALA A 304 18.36 8.06 13.15
C ALA A 304 18.98 9.42 12.73
N GLU A 305 19.95 9.39 11.81
CA GLU A 305 20.59 10.61 11.28
C GLU A 305 19.64 11.43 10.40
N ASN A 306 18.78 10.80 9.61
CA ASN A 306 17.81 11.51 8.78
C ASN A 306 16.69 12.11 9.63
N ILE A 307 16.21 11.42 10.67
CA ILE A 307 15.34 12.00 11.69
C ILE A 307 16.03 13.22 12.34
N ARG A 308 17.32 13.12 12.71
CA ARG A 308 18.05 14.29 13.24
C ARG A 308 18.02 15.48 12.28
N ARG A 309 18.13 15.25 10.96
CA ARG A 309 18.08 16.30 9.95
C ARG A 309 16.69 16.92 9.83
N GLU A 310 15.62 16.15 9.90
CA GLU A 310 14.23 16.68 9.89
C GLU A 310 13.98 17.58 11.11
N TYR A 311 14.55 17.22 12.25
CA TYR A 311 14.47 18.00 13.49
C TYR A 311 15.60 19.04 13.63
N SER A 312 16.27 19.45 12.55
CA SER A 312 17.42 20.37 12.59
C SER A 312 17.12 21.76 13.19
N HIS A 313 15.84 22.13 13.23
CA HIS A 313 15.36 23.38 13.82
C HIS A 313 15.49 23.40 15.36
N TYR A 314 15.60 22.24 16.02
CA TYR A 314 15.97 22.16 17.43
C TYR A 314 17.48 22.20 17.63
N SER A 315 17.89 22.81 18.76
CA SER A 315 19.27 22.77 19.22
C SER A 315 19.74 21.32 19.38
N ARG A 316 21.06 21.08 19.30
CA ARG A 316 21.59 19.72 19.48
C ARG A 316 21.21 19.14 20.83
N ALA A 317 21.35 19.92 21.91
CA ALA A 317 21.02 19.48 23.26
C ALA A 317 19.53 19.11 23.41
N ASP A 318 18.63 19.93 22.85
CA ASP A 318 17.18 19.69 22.97
C ASP A 318 16.74 18.49 22.14
N PHE A 319 17.29 18.32 20.93
CA PHE A 319 17.04 17.14 20.12
C PHE A 319 17.50 15.86 20.84
N LEU A 320 18.74 15.83 21.35
CA LEU A 320 19.28 14.65 22.05
C LEU A 320 18.41 14.27 23.25
N ARG A 321 18.02 15.27 24.06
CA ARG A 321 17.15 15.07 25.22
C ARG A 321 15.78 14.53 24.81
N GLY A 322 15.09 15.23 23.91
CA GLY A 322 13.74 14.89 23.47
C GLY A 322 13.67 13.53 22.76
N ARG A 323 14.63 13.23 21.87
CA ARG A 323 14.72 11.94 21.18
C ARG A 323 14.98 10.79 22.15
N ALA A 324 15.91 10.95 23.09
CA ALA A 324 16.18 9.93 24.10
C ALA A 324 14.98 9.68 25.01
N GLU A 325 14.26 10.73 25.42
CA GLU A 325 13.03 10.62 26.21
C GLU A 325 11.91 9.92 25.43
N PHE A 326 11.68 10.32 24.18
CA PHE A 326 10.71 9.68 23.29
C PHE A 326 10.98 8.18 23.15
N LEU A 327 12.22 7.80 22.80
CA LEU A 327 12.60 6.41 22.60
C LEU A 327 12.53 5.58 23.89
N ARG A 328 12.84 6.17 25.05
CA ARG A 328 12.65 5.49 26.35
C ARG A 328 11.18 5.24 26.65
N GLY A 329 10.31 6.20 26.37
CA GLY A 329 8.85 6.02 26.52
C GLY A 329 8.31 4.96 25.56
N PHE A 330 8.67 5.09 24.28
CA PHE A 330 8.37 4.11 23.22
C PHE A 330 8.80 2.69 23.64
N ALA A 331 9.98 2.54 24.25
CA ALA A 331 10.50 1.24 24.64
C ALA A 331 9.75 0.54 25.78
N GLN A 332 8.93 1.27 26.53
CA GLN A 332 8.11 0.72 27.62
C GLN A 332 6.92 -0.11 27.12
N HIS A 333 6.53 0.04 25.85
CA HIS A 333 5.45 -0.77 25.29
C HIS A 333 5.87 -2.25 25.22
N PRO A 334 5.01 -3.19 25.66
CA PRO A 334 5.37 -4.61 25.80
C PRO A 334 5.56 -5.34 24.47
N GLN A 335 4.93 -4.84 23.41
CA GLN A 335 4.97 -5.40 22.06
C GLN A 335 4.91 -4.23 21.07
N TRP A 336 5.89 -4.13 20.16
CA TRP A 336 5.93 -3.08 19.14
C TRP A 336 5.28 -3.54 17.85
N TYR A 337 5.66 -4.72 17.37
CA TYR A 337 5.07 -5.32 16.16
C TYR A 337 3.83 -6.15 16.51
N ARG A 338 2.73 -5.90 15.80
CA ARG A 338 1.37 -6.41 16.06
C ARG A 338 1.12 -7.78 15.47
N THR A 339 1.76 -8.09 14.35
CA THR A 339 1.64 -9.38 13.67
C THR A 339 2.72 -10.34 14.13
N PRO A 340 2.44 -11.65 14.18
CA PRO A 340 3.46 -12.67 14.39
C PRO A 340 4.61 -12.58 13.38
N TYR A 341 4.30 -12.30 12.11
CA TYR A 341 5.29 -12.22 11.05
C TYR A 341 6.38 -11.19 11.36
N PHE A 342 6.00 -9.96 11.67
CA PHE A 342 6.97 -8.90 11.97
C PHE A 342 7.54 -9.04 13.39
N PHE A 343 6.73 -9.46 14.37
CA PHE A 343 7.19 -9.62 15.75
C PHE A 343 8.37 -10.58 15.89
N TYR A 344 8.25 -11.81 15.39
CA TYR A 344 9.31 -12.80 15.54
C TYR A 344 10.57 -12.47 14.74
N ARG A 345 10.45 -11.61 13.72
CA ARG A 345 11.57 -11.21 12.86
C ARG A 345 12.28 -9.94 13.36
N LEU A 346 11.53 -8.97 13.87
CA LEU A 346 12.02 -7.61 14.06
C LEU A 346 12.05 -7.15 15.52
N GLU A 347 11.15 -7.63 16.39
CA GLU A 347 10.97 -7.08 17.75
C GLU A 347 12.27 -7.04 18.56
N ALA A 348 13.00 -8.17 18.63
CA ALA A 348 14.23 -8.26 19.40
C ALA A 348 15.32 -7.33 18.85
N ARG A 349 15.44 -7.24 17.52
CA ARG A 349 16.41 -6.37 16.85
C ARG A 349 16.05 -4.89 17.03
N ALA A 350 14.77 -4.56 16.91
CA ALA A 350 14.27 -3.20 17.10
C ALA A 350 14.55 -2.70 18.50
N ARG A 351 14.28 -3.53 19.52
CA ARG A 351 14.62 -3.21 20.91
C ARG A 351 16.11 -3.00 21.13
N HIS A 352 16.94 -3.84 20.51
CA HIS A 352 18.39 -3.68 20.57
C HIS A 352 18.86 -2.35 19.94
N ASN A 353 18.41 -2.05 18.72
CA ASN A 353 18.77 -0.84 17.98
C ASN A 353 18.35 0.43 18.74
N VAL A 354 17.11 0.49 19.23
CA VAL A 354 16.60 1.63 20.01
C VAL A 354 17.35 1.78 21.33
N ALA A 355 17.67 0.68 22.03
CA ALA A 355 18.44 0.74 23.26
C ALA A 355 19.86 1.29 23.02
N HIS A 356 20.47 0.92 21.90
CA HIS A 356 21.76 1.45 21.49
C HIS A 356 21.68 2.94 21.11
N GLU A 357 20.64 3.36 20.36
CA GLU A 357 20.39 4.77 20.04
C GLU A 357 20.25 5.61 21.33
N VAL A 358 19.41 5.17 22.27
CA VAL A 358 19.21 5.85 23.56
C VAL A 358 20.55 6.00 24.31
N LYS A 359 21.37 4.95 24.35
CA LYS A 359 22.68 4.99 25.01
C LYS A 359 23.60 6.02 24.33
N ALA A 360 23.69 6.01 23.00
CA ALA A 360 24.50 6.93 22.24
C ALA A 360 24.05 8.39 22.45
N LEU A 361 22.75 8.67 22.34
CA LEU A 361 22.17 10.01 22.55
C LEU A 361 22.45 10.53 23.97
N THR A 362 22.35 9.65 24.98
CA THR A 362 22.59 10.02 26.39
C THR A 362 24.07 10.33 26.65
N ALA A 363 24.97 9.52 26.08
CA ALA A 363 26.41 9.74 26.19
C ALA A 363 26.81 11.06 25.53
N GLU A 364 26.30 11.32 24.32
CA GLU A 364 26.57 12.56 23.61
C GLU A 364 26.02 13.79 24.36
N LEU A 365 24.80 13.71 24.90
CA LEU A 365 24.20 14.81 25.66
C LEU A 365 25.04 15.20 26.89
N ALA A 366 25.70 14.24 27.53
CA ALA A 366 26.59 14.49 28.67
C ALA A 366 27.87 15.25 28.27
N GLU A 367 28.28 15.18 27.01
CA GLU A 367 29.45 15.89 26.47
C GLU A 367 29.10 17.29 25.94
N VAL A 368 27.81 17.60 25.72
CA VAL A 368 27.39 18.92 25.26
C VAL A 368 27.63 19.95 26.38
N PRO A 369 28.46 20.99 26.14
CA PRO A 369 28.73 22.00 27.15
C PRO A 369 27.42 22.69 27.58
N VAL A 370 27.15 22.72 28.89
CA VAL A 370 26.09 23.58 29.43
C VAL A 370 26.53 25.02 29.18
N ALA A 371 25.80 25.75 28.35
CA ALA A 371 26.03 27.18 28.20
C ALA A 371 25.80 27.83 29.58
N CYS A 372 26.89 28.28 30.23
CA CYS A 372 26.86 29.03 31.48
C CYS A 372 26.21 30.40 31.32
#